data_AF-A0A0G4NYU8-F1
#
_entry.id   AF-A0A0G4NYU8-F1
#
_cell.length_a   1.000
_cell.length_b   1.000
_cell.length_c   1.000
_cell.angle_alpha   90.00
_cell.angle_beta   90.00
_cell.angle_gamma   90.00
#
_symmetry.space_group_name_H-M   'P 1'
#
loop_
_entity.id
_entity.type
_entity.pdbx_description
1 polymer ?
#
loop_
_entity_poly.entity_id
_entity_poly.type
_entity_poly.pdbx_seq_one_letter_code
_entity_poly.pdbx_strand_id
1 'polypeptide(L)'
;MKHFYAIEFMEGSQLINELTSWNGREAFDLLSLPMPKEGEEESERQKMAHEIVEACLSRSFGFKLAHGLILRVNKVTLGSLWRDNPGSDVIPGTYASWLRHGIFYWNQNNVPKRVTLSLIPPTKIACSASEALLVVPQIPEGVERKRRAEGNTAMSWIKDATKKSRFITS
;
A
#
# COMPACT_ATOMS: atom_id res chain seq x y z
N MET A 1 -22.71 -0.97 17.89
CA MET A 1 -22.59 -1.14 16.42
C MET A 1 -22.25 -2.59 16.11
N LYS A 2 -23.07 -3.31 15.32
CA LYS A 2 -22.90 -4.74 14.95
C LYS A 2 -22.79 -4.95 13.43
N HIS A 3 -22.33 -3.94 12.69
CA HIS A 3 -22.26 -3.99 11.24
C HIS A 3 -20.82 -3.73 10.81
N PHE A 4 -20.19 -4.74 10.23
CA PHE A 4 -18.91 -4.63 9.53
C PHE A 4 -19.22 -4.59 8.04
N TYR A 5 -18.69 -3.57 7.36
CA TYR A 5 -18.77 -3.45 5.91
C TYR A 5 -17.42 -3.87 5.35
N ALA A 6 -17.46 -4.82 4.42
CA ALA A 6 -16.31 -5.25 3.66
C ALA A 6 -16.60 -4.98 2.19
N ILE A 7 -15.56 -4.57 1.46
CA ILE A 7 -15.58 -4.48 0.01
C ILE A 7 -15.00 -5.77 -0.56
N GLU A 8 -15.46 -6.16 -1.74
CA GLU A 8 -14.72 -7.16 -2.53
C GLU A 8 -13.32 -6.58 -2.80
N PHE A 9 -12.28 -7.35 -2.50
CA PHE A 9 -10.93 -6.81 -2.42
C PHE A 9 -10.38 -6.44 -3.79
N MET A 10 -10.63 -7.26 -4.79
CA MET A 10 -10.09 -7.08 -6.13
C MET A 10 -10.72 -5.88 -6.83
N GLU A 11 -12.04 -5.87 -6.97
CA GLU A 11 -12.79 -4.78 -7.60
C GLU A 11 -12.80 -3.51 -6.73
N GLY A 12 -12.93 -3.66 -5.41
CA GLY A 12 -13.05 -2.51 -4.51
C GLY A 12 -11.74 -1.80 -4.20
N SER A 13 -10.58 -2.42 -4.46
CA SER A 13 -9.28 -1.82 -4.10
C SER A 13 -8.12 -2.04 -5.08
N GLN A 14 -8.20 -3.06 -5.95
CA GLN A 14 -7.14 -3.46 -6.88
C GLN A 14 -7.54 -3.33 -8.35
N LEU A 15 -8.70 -2.74 -8.68
CA LEU A 15 -9.30 -2.84 -10.00
C LEU A 15 -8.37 -2.42 -11.14
N ILE A 16 -7.60 -1.34 -10.97
CA ILE A 16 -6.62 -0.93 -11.99
C ILE A 16 -5.51 -1.98 -12.23
N ASN A 17 -5.12 -2.70 -11.18
CA ASN A 17 -4.15 -3.78 -11.32
C ASN A 17 -4.79 -4.97 -12.06
N GLU A 18 -6.07 -5.28 -11.83
CA GLU A 18 -6.75 -6.31 -12.61
C GLU A 18 -6.89 -5.92 -14.09
N LEU A 19 -7.37 -4.70 -14.36
CA LEU A 19 -7.59 -4.20 -15.72
C LEU A 19 -6.30 -4.12 -16.54
N THR A 20 -5.16 -3.94 -15.87
CA THR A 20 -3.84 -3.89 -16.53
C THR A 20 -3.03 -5.17 -16.35
N SER A 21 -3.65 -6.27 -15.93
CA SER A 21 -2.97 -7.57 -15.72
C SER A 21 -1.71 -7.44 -14.84
N TRP A 22 -1.80 -6.60 -13.82
CA TRP A 22 -0.75 -6.27 -12.86
C TRP A 22 0.50 -5.64 -13.47
N ASN A 23 0.39 -5.08 -14.68
CA ASN A 23 1.45 -4.36 -15.36
C ASN A 23 1.42 -2.87 -14.98
N GLY A 24 2.24 -2.52 -13.98
CA GLY A 24 2.35 -1.14 -13.51
C GLY A 24 2.82 -0.14 -14.58
N ARG A 25 3.66 -0.59 -15.53
CA ARG A 25 4.12 0.27 -16.64
C ARG A 25 2.97 0.57 -17.58
N GLU A 26 2.19 -0.44 -17.98
CA GLU A 26 1.03 -0.23 -18.85
C GLU A 26 0.02 0.72 -18.20
N ALA A 27 -0.28 0.51 -16.91
CA ALA A 27 -1.16 1.41 -16.17
C ALA A 27 -0.67 2.86 -16.18
N PHE A 28 0.63 3.07 -15.98
CA PHE A 28 1.22 4.41 -16.00
C PHE A 28 1.17 5.02 -17.40
N ASP A 29 1.51 4.25 -18.43
CA ASP A 29 1.56 4.74 -19.81
C ASP A 29 0.16 5.09 -20.32
N LEU A 30 -0.86 4.29 -20.01
CA LEU A 30 -2.26 4.57 -20.35
C LEU A 30 -2.78 5.82 -19.63
N LEU A 31 -2.54 5.93 -18.31
CA LEU A 31 -3.00 7.09 -17.55
C LEU A 31 -2.25 8.38 -17.90
N SER A 32 -1.03 8.26 -18.45
CA SER A 32 -0.25 9.41 -18.90
C SER A 32 -0.66 9.91 -20.29
N LEU A 33 -1.55 9.21 -21.01
CA LEU A 33 -2.01 9.65 -22.31
C LEU A 33 -2.75 10.99 -22.21
N PRO A 34 -2.54 11.92 -23.16
CA PRO A 34 -3.43 13.05 -23.32
C PRO A 34 -4.80 12.56 -23.79
N MET A 35 -5.86 13.13 -23.24
CA MET A 35 -7.22 12.98 -23.74
C MET A 35 -7.31 13.61 -25.15
N PRO A 36 -8.19 13.09 -26.03
CA PRO A 36 -8.40 13.69 -27.34
C PRO A 36 -8.83 15.15 -27.20
N LYS A 37 -8.42 15.99 -28.15
CA LYS A 37 -8.94 17.36 -28.21
C LYS A 37 -10.37 17.36 -28.74
N GLU A 38 -11.03 18.49 -28.59
CA GLU A 38 -12.37 18.69 -29.15
C GLU A 38 -12.37 18.39 -30.66
N GLY A 39 -13.25 17.46 -31.06
CA GLY A 39 -13.38 17.01 -32.45
C GLY A 39 -12.41 15.89 -32.89
N GLU A 40 -11.48 15.46 -32.03
CA GLU A 40 -10.63 14.30 -32.30
C GLU A 40 -11.27 13.00 -31.82
N GLU A 41 -11.11 11.92 -32.58
CA GLU A 41 -11.52 10.58 -32.15
C GLU A 41 -10.52 9.97 -31.17
N GLU A 42 -11.00 9.17 -30.22
CA GLU A 42 -10.14 8.38 -29.35
C GLU A 42 -9.43 7.28 -30.13
N SER A 43 -8.11 7.21 -29.99
CA SER A 43 -7.33 6.03 -30.35
C SER A 43 -7.69 4.82 -29.47
N GLU A 44 -7.36 3.62 -29.91
CA GLU A 44 -7.62 2.39 -29.14
C GLU A 44 -6.99 2.42 -27.74
N ARG A 45 -5.78 2.99 -27.59
CA ARG A 45 -5.16 3.13 -26.27
C ARG A 45 -5.88 4.16 -25.39
N GLN A 46 -6.41 5.24 -25.98
CA GLN A 46 -7.20 6.22 -25.25
C GLN A 46 -8.52 5.62 -24.76
N LYS A 47 -9.20 4.81 -25.59
CA LYS A 47 -10.39 4.05 -25.17
C LYS A 47 -10.09 3.13 -23.99
N MET A 48 -8.97 2.41 -24.03
CA MET A 48 -8.55 1.58 -22.89
C MET A 48 -8.31 2.41 -21.63
N ALA A 49 -7.65 3.57 -21.75
CA ALA A 49 -7.43 4.46 -20.62
C ALA A 49 -8.75 5.03 -20.07
N HIS A 50 -9.68 5.40 -20.96
CA HIS A 50 -11.03 5.84 -20.64
C HIS A 50 -11.77 4.78 -19.82
N GLU A 51 -11.84 3.55 -20.34
CA GLU A 51 -12.51 2.42 -19.68
C GLU A 51 -11.92 2.16 -18.28
N ILE A 52 -10.60 2.25 -18.13
CA ILE A 52 -9.95 2.11 -16.82
C ILE A 52 -10.41 3.20 -15.86
N VAL A 53 -10.40 4.47 -16.28
CA VAL A 53 -10.79 5.59 -15.40
C VAL A 53 -12.27 5.47 -15.01
N GLU A 54 -13.17 5.25 -15.96
CA GLU A 54 -14.60 5.08 -15.67
C GLU A 54 -14.87 3.88 -14.78
N ALA A 55 -14.25 2.73 -15.05
CA ALA A 55 -14.40 1.54 -14.21
C ALA A 55 -13.91 1.81 -12.78
N CYS A 56 -12.77 2.49 -12.62
CA CYS A 56 -12.25 2.85 -11.32
C CYS A 56 -13.20 3.79 -10.55
N LEU A 57 -13.72 4.82 -11.22
CA LEU A 57 -14.64 5.78 -10.61
C LEU A 57 -16.01 5.18 -10.28
N SER A 58 -16.50 4.24 -11.08
CA SER A 58 -17.85 3.67 -10.95
C SER A 58 -17.93 2.43 -10.06
N ARG A 59 -16.85 1.66 -9.93
CA ARG A 59 -16.87 0.32 -9.29
C ARG A 59 -15.90 0.16 -8.12
N SER A 60 -14.82 0.93 -8.07
CA SER A 60 -13.82 0.80 -7.02
C SER A 60 -14.04 1.80 -5.88
N PHE A 61 -13.88 1.36 -4.63
CA PHE A 61 -14.09 2.20 -3.44
C PHE A 61 -12.78 2.70 -2.83
N GLY A 62 -11.65 2.25 -3.36
CA GLY A 62 -10.33 2.65 -2.91
C GLY A 62 -9.27 2.36 -3.95
N PHE A 63 -8.19 3.13 -3.90
CA PHE A 63 -7.04 2.94 -4.79
C PHE A 63 -5.84 2.48 -3.98
N LYS A 64 -5.60 1.17 -3.98
CA LYS A 64 -4.41 0.64 -3.32
C LYS A 64 -3.21 0.77 -4.25
N LEU A 65 -2.49 1.88 -4.11
CA LEU A 65 -1.18 2.03 -4.69
C LEU A 65 -0.18 1.21 -3.87
N ALA A 66 0.21 0.08 -4.43
CA ALA A 66 1.02 -0.88 -3.72
C ALA A 66 2.48 -0.41 -3.66
N HIS A 67 2.99 -0.25 -2.44
CA HIS A 67 4.37 0.16 -2.17
C HIS A 67 4.87 -0.74 -1.03
N GLY A 68 5.92 -1.53 -1.26
CA GLY A 68 6.45 -2.44 -0.25
C GLY A 68 6.80 -3.81 -0.80
N LEU A 69 6.45 -4.88 -0.09
CA LEU A 69 6.87 -6.25 -0.42
C LEU A 69 6.45 -6.69 -1.82
N ILE A 70 5.35 -6.16 -2.36
CA ILE A 70 4.92 -6.45 -3.73
C ILE A 70 6.00 -6.05 -4.75
N LEU A 71 6.82 -5.03 -4.48
CA LEU A 71 7.89 -4.60 -5.38
C LEU A 71 8.99 -5.65 -5.53
N ARG A 72 9.09 -6.61 -4.59
CA ARG A 72 10.00 -7.75 -4.70
C ARG A 72 9.52 -8.77 -5.75
N VAL A 73 8.22 -8.78 -6.05
CA VAL A 73 7.58 -9.70 -7.02
C VAL A 73 7.28 -8.94 -8.32
N ASN A 74 6.61 -7.79 -8.23
CA ASN A 74 6.31 -6.89 -9.33
C ASN A 74 7.20 -5.65 -9.22
N LYS A 75 8.38 -5.70 -9.85
CA LYS A 75 9.42 -4.67 -9.77
C LYS A 75 8.93 -3.25 -10.09
N VAL A 76 7.85 -3.12 -10.86
CA VAL A 76 7.26 -1.84 -11.26
C VAL A 76 5.75 -1.88 -11.03
N THR A 77 5.26 -0.96 -10.20
CA THR A 77 3.84 -0.72 -9.96
C THR A 77 3.49 0.70 -10.39
N LEU A 78 2.20 0.97 -10.63
CA LEU A 78 1.74 2.34 -10.90
C LEU A 78 2.15 3.29 -9.77
N GLY A 79 1.99 2.86 -8.51
CA GLY A 79 2.38 3.64 -7.33
C GLY A 79 3.86 4.00 -7.31
N SER A 80 4.74 3.03 -7.55
CA SER A 80 6.19 3.32 -7.64
C SER A 80 6.49 4.28 -8.79
N LEU A 81 5.84 4.14 -9.95
CA LEU A 81 6.07 5.05 -11.08
C LEU A 81 5.61 6.47 -10.80
N TRP A 82 4.43 6.67 -10.20
CA TRP A 82 4.00 8.01 -9.79
C TRP A 82 4.89 8.62 -8.70
N ARG A 83 5.39 7.80 -7.77
CA ARG A 83 6.37 8.26 -6.77
C ARG A 83 7.66 8.73 -7.43
N ASP A 84 8.17 7.95 -8.39
CA ASP A 84 9.43 8.23 -9.07
C ASP A 84 9.29 9.36 -10.11
N ASN A 85 8.05 9.73 -10.48
CA ASN A 85 7.73 10.81 -11.41
C ASN A 85 6.74 11.80 -10.78
N PRO A 86 7.17 12.62 -9.79
CA PRO A 86 6.26 13.53 -9.08
C PRO A 86 5.51 14.46 -10.04
N GLY A 87 4.19 14.58 -9.84
CA GLY A 87 3.33 15.44 -10.65
C GLY A 87 2.81 14.81 -11.94
N SER A 88 3.32 13.63 -12.33
CA SER A 88 2.83 12.91 -13.52
C SER A 88 1.35 12.51 -13.43
N ASP A 89 0.82 12.39 -12.22
CA ASP A 89 -0.56 12.00 -11.95
C ASP A 89 -1.57 13.16 -11.96
N VAL A 90 -1.10 14.41 -12.13
CA VAL A 90 -1.94 15.62 -12.11
C VAL A 90 -1.72 16.52 -13.33
N ILE A 91 -1.09 16.02 -14.39
CA ILE A 91 -0.86 16.78 -15.63
C ILE A 91 -2.21 17.07 -16.30
N PRO A 92 -2.60 18.35 -16.47
CA PRO A 92 -3.89 18.70 -17.06
C PRO A 92 -4.11 18.06 -18.43
N GLY A 93 -5.34 17.57 -18.67
CA GLY A 93 -5.70 16.96 -19.94
C GLY A 93 -5.25 15.51 -20.08
N THR A 94 -4.72 14.87 -19.03
CA THR A 94 -4.41 13.43 -19.03
C THR A 94 -5.47 12.61 -18.31
N TYR A 95 -5.56 11.32 -18.61
CA TYR A 95 -6.42 10.37 -17.90
C TYR A 95 -6.09 10.27 -16.40
N ALA A 96 -4.81 10.41 -16.02
CA ALA A 96 -4.40 10.47 -14.62
C ALA A 96 -5.03 11.67 -13.89
N SER A 97 -4.99 12.86 -14.51
CA SER A 97 -5.61 14.06 -13.95
C SER A 97 -7.13 13.94 -13.87
N TRP A 98 -7.76 13.31 -14.86
CA TRP A 98 -9.19 13.02 -14.83
C TRP A 98 -9.54 12.07 -13.69
N LEU A 99 -8.78 10.99 -13.51
CA LEU A 99 -8.96 10.06 -12.39
C LEU A 99 -8.81 10.77 -11.04
N ARG A 100 -7.77 11.60 -10.86
CA ARG A 100 -7.56 12.39 -9.63
C ARG A 100 -8.73 13.32 -9.34
N HIS A 101 -9.21 14.03 -10.36
CA HIS A 101 -10.37 14.92 -10.25
C HIS A 101 -11.63 14.12 -9.89
N GLY A 102 -11.88 13.01 -10.61
CA GLY A 102 -13.00 12.12 -10.37
C GLY A 102 -13.01 11.58 -8.94
N ILE A 103 -11.89 11.10 -8.41
CA ILE A 103 -11.81 10.59 -7.03
C ILE A 103 -12.26 11.62 -5.99
N PHE A 104 -12.07 12.92 -6.26
CA PHE A 104 -12.45 13.98 -5.32
C PHE A 104 -13.92 14.39 -5.44
N TYR A 105 -14.48 14.41 -6.66
CA TYR A 105 -15.81 14.98 -6.92
C TYR A 105 -16.88 13.94 -7.26
N TRP A 106 -16.50 12.75 -7.70
CA TRP A 106 -17.42 11.70 -8.11
C TRP A 106 -17.90 10.90 -6.91
N ASN A 107 -19.22 10.72 -6.81
CA ASN A 107 -19.85 9.82 -5.87
C ASN A 107 -20.55 8.70 -6.64
N GLN A 108 -20.29 7.46 -6.22
CA GLN A 108 -20.94 6.30 -6.82
C GLN A 108 -22.41 6.23 -6.40
N ASN A 109 -23.28 5.90 -7.35
CA ASN A 109 -24.71 5.70 -7.08
C ASN A 109 -25.00 4.35 -6.40
N ASN A 110 -24.04 3.42 -6.45
CA ASN A 110 -24.21 2.07 -5.94
C ASN A 110 -23.42 1.88 -4.65
N VAL A 111 -24.04 1.23 -3.68
CA VAL A 111 -23.35 0.74 -2.47
C VAL A 111 -22.73 -0.64 -2.74
N PRO A 112 -21.58 -0.96 -2.14
CA PRO A 112 -20.97 -2.28 -2.29
C PRO A 112 -21.93 -3.38 -1.83
N LYS A 113 -21.97 -4.49 -2.57
CA LYS A 113 -22.74 -5.67 -2.16
C LYS A 113 -22.13 -6.29 -0.90
N ARG A 114 -22.98 -7.00 -0.14
CA ARG A 114 -22.52 -7.76 1.03
C ARG A 114 -21.51 -8.82 0.61
N VAL A 115 -20.33 -8.82 1.22
CA VAL A 115 -19.33 -9.87 1.06
C VAL A 115 -19.62 -11.00 2.05
N THR A 116 -19.59 -12.25 1.57
CA THR A 116 -19.67 -13.44 2.42
C THR A 116 -18.29 -13.68 3.03
N LEU A 117 -18.19 -13.53 4.35
CA LEU A 117 -16.95 -13.81 5.08
C LEU A 117 -17.03 -15.19 5.72
N SER A 118 -16.10 -16.07 5.36
CA SER A 118 -15.91 -17.35 6.04
C SER A 118 -15.02 -17.14 7.27
N LEU A 119 -15.44 -17.67 8.41
CA LEU A 119 -14.61 -17.65 9.61
C LEU A 119 -13.44 -18.62 9.42
N ILE A 120 -12.23 -18.08 9.33
CA ILE A 120 -11.00 -18.88 9.34
C ILE A 120 -10.51 -18.93 10.80
N PRO A 121 -10.29 -20.13 11.39
CA PRO A 121 -9.79 -20.23 12.74
C PRO A 121 -8.41 -19.56 12.86
N PRO A 122 -8.07 -18.98 14.03
CA PRO A 122 -6.76 -18.35 14.24
C PRO A 122 -5.63 -19.33 13.93
N THR A 123 -4.69 -18.93 13.08
CA THR A 123 -3.52 -19.75 12.72
C THR A 123 -2.46 -19.78 13.83
N LYS A 124 -2.55 -18.85 14.79
CA LYS A 124 -1.78 -18.84 16.03
C LYS A 124 -2.70 -18.45 17.18
N ILE A 125 -2.83 -19.34 18.16
CA ILE A 125 -3.45 -19.06 19.43
C ILE A 125 -2.29 -18.85 20.40
N ALA A 126 -2.04 -17.61 20.81
CA ALA A 126 -1.19 -17.40 21.98
C ALA A 126 -1.96 -17.91 23.19
N CYS A 127 -1.39 -18.83 23.98
CA CYS A 127 -2.00 -19.21 25.25
C CYS A 127 -2.27 -17.94 26.06
N SER A 128 -3.50 -17.79 26.55
CA SER A 128 -3.80 -16.81 27.59
C SER A 128 -2.83 -17.06 28.75
N ALA A 129 -2.26 -15.99 29.28
CA ALA A 129 -1.31 -16.03 30.39
C ALA A 129 -1.98 -16.42 31.73
N SER A 130 -2.64 -17.57 31.79
CA SER A 130 -3.11 -18.21 33.03
C SER A 130 -2.47 -19.58 33.29
N GLU A 131 -1.67 -20.12 32.38
CA GLU A 131 -0.94 -21.39 32.59
C GLU A 131 0.53 -21.35 32.14
N ALA A 132 1.19 -20.20 32.22
CA ALA A 132 2.64 -20.13 32.09
C ALA A 132 3.31 -20.41 33.45
N LEU A 133 3.11 -21.62 33.99
CA LEU A 133 3.90 -22.11 35.11
C LEU A 133 5.25 -22.55 34.56
N LEU A 134 6.23 -21.66 34.72
CA LEU A 134 7.67 -21.91 34.80
C LEU A 134 8.23 -23.03 33.91
N VAL A 135 8.70 -22.68 32.72
CA VAL A 135 9.90 -23.32 32.16
C VAL A 135 10.93 -22.23 31.90
N VAL A 136 11.68 -21.92 32.96
CA VAL A 136 12.94 -21.18 32.82
C VAL A 136 13.94 -22.16 32.19
N PRO A 137 14.56 -21.85 31.04
CA PRO A 137 15.60 -22.71 30.50
C PRO A 137 16.78 -22.74 31.49
N GLN A 138 17.18 -23.95 31.91
CA GLN A 138 18.39 -24.11 32.71
C GLN A 138 19.60 -23.62 31.90
N ILE A 139 20.27 -22.60 32.44
CA ILE A 139 21.58 -22.17 31.96
C ILE A 139 22.56 -23.27 32.38
N PRO A 140 23.40 -23.82 31.46
CA PRO A 140 24.39 -24.81 31.82
C PRO A 140 25.36 -24.26 32.87
N GLU A 141 25.62 -25.06 33.89
CA GLU A 141 26.62 -24.76 34.93
C GLU A 141 28.01 -24.61 34.29
N GLY A 142 28.67 -23.47 34.52
CA GLY A 142 30.06 -23.27 34.10
C GLY A 142 30.47 -21.86 33.68
N VAL A 143 29.56 -20.88 33.61
CA VAL A 143 29.95 -19.48 33.32
C VAL A 143 29.94 -18.65 34.61
N GLU A 144 31.12 -18.57 35.22
CA GLU A 144 31.40 -17.87 36.46
C GLU A 144 31.13 -16.36 36.32
N ARG A 145 30.08 -15.88 37.00
CA ARG A 145 29.71 -14.45 37.05
C ARG A 145 30.68 -13.71 37.96
N LYS A 146 31.63 -12.97 37.38
CA LYS A 146 32.36 -11.90 38.08
C LYS A 146 31.39 -10.76 38.41
N ARG A 147 30.89 -10.70 39.65
CA ARG A 147 30.08 -9.59 40.19
C ARG A 147 30.98 -8.64 40.99
N ARG A 148 31.05 -7.39 40.53
CA ARG A 148 31.24 -6.12 41.27
C ARG A 148 31.56 -5.07 40.20
N ALA A 149 31.13 -3.83 40.25
CA ALA A 149 30.19 -3.05 41.04
C ALA A 149 30.10 -1.71 40.25
N GLU A 150 29.24 -0.78 40.66
CA GLU A 150 29.12 0.58 40.09
C GLU A 150 28.33 0.57 38.76
N GLY A 151 27.25 1.30 38.58
CA GLY A 151 26.72 2.48 39.22
C GLY A 151 25.99 3.22 38.09
N ASN A 152 24.75 3.65 38.34
CA ASN A 152 23.94 4.55 37.52
C ASN A 152 24.55 5.06 36.19
N THR A 153 24.05 4.61 35.04
CA THR A 153 23.93 5.43 33.79
C THR A 153 23.35 4.60 32.62
N ALA A 154 22.04 4.35 32.63
CA ALA A 154 21.33 3.84 31.45
C ALA A 154 20.37 4.90 30.87
N MET A 155 20.82 6.16 30.85
CA MET A 155 20.18 7.30 30.16
C MET A 155 21.15 8.00 29.18
N SER A 156 22.22 7.33 28.73
CA SER A 156 23.15 7.86 27.72
C SER A 156 23.01 7.26 26.31
N TRP A 157 22.24 6.17 26.13
CA TRP A 157 22.13 5.49 24.83
C TRP A 157 21.04 6.04 23.89
N ILE A 158 20.30 7.09 24.29
CA ILE A 158 19.23 7.70 23.48
C ILE A 158 19.67 9.01 22.79
N LYS A 159 20.91 9.50 22.99
CA LYS A 159 21.37 10.77 22.37
C LYS A 159 22.31 10.65 21.17
N ASP A 160 22.82 9.46 20.84
CA ASP A 160 23.80 9.30 19.75
C ASP A 160 23.24 8.85 18.38
N ALA A 161 21.93 8.60 18.27
CA ALA A 161 21.30 8.29 16.98
C ALA A 161 20.92 9.54 16.14
N THR A 162 21.16 10.76 16.66
CA THR A 162 20.78 12.03 16.02
C THR A 162 21.95 12.78 15.36
N LYS A 163 23.14 12.16 15.22
CA LYS A 163 24.34 12.83 14.70
C LYS A 163 24.95 12.27 13.41
N LYS A 164 24.27 11.35 12.71
CA LYS A 164 24.66 10.91 11.35
C LYS A 164 23.60 11.28 10.30
N SER A 165 23.45 12.58 10.09
CA SER A 165 22.88 13.16 8.87
C SER A 165 23.55 14.52 8.65
N ARG A 166 24.70 14.47 7.97
CA ARG A 166 25.40 15.55 7.27
C ARG A 166 26.70 14.93 6.78
N PHE A 167 26.78 14.62 5.49
CA PHE A 167 27.93 14.88 4.63
C PHE A 167 27.55 14.50 3.20
N ILE A 168 27.43 15.53 2.37
CA ILE A 168 27.40 15.49 0.91
C ILE A 168 28.82 15.91 0.45
N THR A 169 29.23 15.39 -0.72
CA THR A 169 30.33 15.80 -1.62
C THR A 169 31.79 15.67 -1.17
N SER A 170 32.52 14.85 -1.93
CA SER A 170 33.66 15.31 -2.74
C SER A 170 33.65 14.54 -4.05
#